data_AF-A0A1G1FH69-F1
#
_entry.id   AF-A0A1G1FH69-F1
#
_cell.length_a   1.000
_cell.length_b   1.000
_cell.length_c   1.000
_cell.angle_alpha   90.00
_cell.angle_beta   90.00
_cell.angle_gamma   90.00
#
_symmetry.space_group_name_H-M   'P 1'
#
loop_
_entity.id
_entity.type
_entity.pdbx_description
1 polymer ?
#
loop_
_entity_poly.entity_id
_entity_poly.type
_entity_poly.pdbx_seq_one_letter_code
_entity_poly.pdbx_strand_id
1 'polypeptide(L)' 'GKDVILKKIGEESAEVIIASKSQDNEQLIHELADLWFHCMVLMAEEGISHSDILRELEKRYEKGKSSHG' A
#
# COMPACT_ATOMS: atom_id res chain seq x y z
N GLY A 1 13.70 2.44 12.84
CA GLY A 1 13.94 3.73 12.16
C GLY A 1 13.57 3.61 10.71
N LYS A 2 13.35 4.73 10.03
CA LYS A 2 12.86 4.84 8.65
C LYS A 2 13.42 3.81 7.66
N ASP A 3 14.73 3.55 7.65
CA ASP A 3 15.36 2.59 6.73
C ASP A 3 14.82 1.16 6.87
N VAL A 4 14.48 0.73 8.09
CA VAL A 4 13.90 -0.59 8.34
C VAL A 4 12.49 -0.68 7.79
N ILE A 5 11.70 0.39 7.94
CA ILE A 5 10.33 0.47 7.42
C ILE A 5 10.36 0.42 5.88
N LEU A 6 11.23 1.21 5.25
CA LEU A 6 11.35 1.25 3.79
C LEU A 6 11.83 -0.10 3.22
N LYS A 7 12.76 -0.78 3.92
CA LYS A 7 13.20 -2.12 3.53
C LYS A 7 12.03 -3.11 3.56
N LYS A 8 11.22 -3.11 4.63
CA LYS A 8 10.04 -3.98 4.73
C LYS A 8 9.01 -3.69 3.65
N ILE A 9 8.69 -2.43 3.39
CA ILE A 9 7.78 -2.06 2.29
C ILE A 9 8.27 -2.64 0.94
N GLY A 10 9.56 -2.57 0.66
CA GLY A 10 10.15 -3.14 -0.55
C GLY A 10 10.06 -4.66 -0.63
N GLU A 11 10.29 -5.35 0.49
CA GLU A 11 10.14 -6.80 0.63
C GLU A 11 8.68 -7.24 0.40
N GLU A 12 7.74 -6.68 1.16
CA GLU A 12 6.31 -7.03 1.07
C GLU A 12 5.73 -6.72 -0.32
N SER A 13 6.19 -5.65 -0.95
CA SER A 13 5.77 -5.35 -2.33
C SER A 13 6.19 -6.44 -3.31
N ALA A 14 7.38 -7.02 -3.15
CA ALA A 14 7.85 -8.12 -3.98
C ALA A 14 7.09 -9.42 -3.67
N GLU A 15 6.78 -9.68 -2.41
CA GLU A 15 6.04 -10.86 -1.98
C GLU A 15 4.58 -10.83 -2.46
N VAL A 16 3.90 -9.67 -2.41
CA VAL A 16 2.57 -9.48 -3.03
C VAL A 16 2.58 -9.84 -4.51
N ILE A 17 3.61 -9.41 -5.26
CA ILE A 17 3.74 -9.71 -6.69
C ILE A 17 3.89 -11.23 -6.90
N ILE A 18 4.71 -11.89 -6.08
CA ILE A 18 4.95 -13.33 -6.17
C ILE A 18 3.69 -14.13 -5.81
N ALA A 19 3.02 -13.77 -4.71
CA ALA A 19 1.80 -14.42 -4.24
C ALA A 19 0.67 -14.29 -5.27
N SER A 20 0.48 -13.10 -5.84
CA SER A 20 -0.50 -12.86 -6.90
C SER A 20 -0.25 -13.72 -8.15
N LYS A 21 1.02 -13.86 -8.57
CA LYS A 21 1.38 -14.73 -9.71
C LYS A 21 1.20 -16.22 -9.42
N SER A 22 1.30 -16.61 -8.15
CA SER A 22 1.18 -18.01 -7.71
C SER A 22 -0.28 -18.45 -7.49
N GLN A 23 -1.26 -17.54 -7.65
CA GLN A 23 -2.69 -17.78 -7.41
C GLN A 23 -3.00 -18.29 -6.00
N ASP A 24 -2.14 -17.97 -5.02
CA ASP A 24 -2.33 -18.28 -3.62
C ASP A 24 -3.02 -17.09 -2.93
N ASN A 25 -4.33 -17.21 -2.73
CA ASN A 25 -5.13 -16.14 -2.12
C ASN A 25 -4.83 -15.95 -0.64
N GLU A 26 -4.47 -17.01 0.09
CA GLU A 26 -4.15 -16.90 1.51
C GLU A 26 -2.84 -16.13 1.69
N GLN A 27 -1.82 -16.51 0.91
CA GLN A 27 -0.56 -15.79 0.91
C GLN A 27 -0.75 -14.35 0.42
N LEU A 28 -1.52 -14.13 -0.65
CA LEU A 28 -1.76 -12.77 -1.16
C LEU A 28 -2.42 -11.87 -0.12
N ILE A 29 -3.41 -12.37 0.62
CA ILE A 29 -4.05 -11.62 1.71
C ILE A 29 -3.04 -11.31 2.82
N HIS A 30 -2.17 -12.26 3.16
CA HIS A 30 -1.13 -12.08 4.16
C HIS A 30 -0.14 -10.96 3.77
N GLU A 31 0.44 -11.01 2.57
CA GLU A 31 1.44 -10.02 2.17
C GLU A 31 0.82 -8.64 1.91
N LEU A 32 -0.45 -8.59 1.46
CA LEU A 32 -1.18 -7.33 1.36
C LEU A 32 -1.40 -6.70 2.75
N ALA A 33 -1.73 -7.51 3.75
CA ALA A 33 -1.89 -7.03 5.12
C ALA A 33 -0.56 -6.50 5.69
N ASP A 34 0.56 -7.21 5.46
CA ASP A 34 1.87 -6.76 5.96
C ASP A 34 2.36 -5.49 5.24
N LEU A 35 2.15 -5.42 3.93
CA LEU A 35 2.43 -4.20 3.16
C LEU A 35 1.63 -3.01 3.70
N TRP A 36 0.33 -3.19 3.96
CA TRP A 36 -0.52 -2.12 4.51
C TRP A 36 -0.09 -1.73 5.92
N PHE A 37 0.25 -2.70 6.76
CA PHE A 37 0.79 -2.45 8.09
C PHE A 37 2.05 -1.58 8.03
N HIS A 38 3.02 -1.94 7.21
CA HIS A 38 4.25 -1.17 7.07
C HIS A 38 4.03 0.22 6.44
N CYS A 39 3.06 0.37 5.53
CA CYS A 39 2.63 1.68 5.04
C CYS A 39 2.04 2.55 6.16
N MET A 40 1.19 1.99 7.04
CA MET A 40 0.63 2.74 8.18
C MET A 40 1.70 3.14 9.20
N VAL A 41 2.71 2.28 9.43
CA VAL A 41 3.86 2.62 10.28
C VAL A 41 4.68 3.75 9.66
N LEU A 42 4.91 3.73 8.34
CA LEU A 42 5.56 4.84 7.63
C LEU A 42 4.77 6.14 7.76
N MET A 43 3.45 6.08 7.61
CA MET A 43 2.59 7.25 7.79
C MET A 43 2.77 7.87 9.18
N ALA A 44 2.81 7.05 10.23
CA ALA A 44 3.03 7.53 11.60
C ALA A 44 4.41 8.16 11.78
N GLU A 45 5.47 7.57 11.21
CA GLU A 45 6.84 8.11 11.23
C GLU A 45 6.93 9.47 10.51
N GLU A 46 6.22 9.64 9.38
CA GLU A 46 6.23 10.87 8.57
C GLU A 46 5.19 11.91 9.03
N GLY A 47 4.37 11.60 10.04
CA GLY A 47 3.28 12.48 10.49
C GLY A 47 2.14 12.65 9.48
N ILE A 48 1.94 11.67 8.60
CA ILE A 48 0.88 11.67 7.58
C ILE A 48 -0.38 11.06 8.16
N SER A 49 -1.52 11.77 8.04
CA SER A 49 -2.79 11.25 8.54
C SER A 49 -3.50 10.36 7.51
N HIS A 50 -4.39 9.49 7.98
CA HIS A 50 -5.29 8.73 7.10
C HIS A 50 -6.15 9.67 6.23
N SER A 51 -6.54 10.83 6.76
CA SER A 51 -7.31 11.83 6.01
C SER A 51 -6.54 12.39 4.81
N ASP A 52 -5.22 12.53 4.91
CA ASP A 52 -4.38 12.98 3.79
C ASP A 52 -4.36 11.94 2.66
N ILE A 53 -4.25 10.66 3.02
CA ILE A 53 -4.31 9.54 2.06
C ILE A 53 -5.70 9.43 1.41
N LEU A 54 -6.77 9.52 2.21
CA LEU A 54 -8.14 9.45 1.69
C LEU A 54 -8.45 10.60 0.71
N ARG A 55 -7.99 11.82 1.01
CA ARG A 55 -8.13 12.98 0.12
C ARG A 55 -7.39 12.76 -1.21
N GLU A 56 -6.22 12.12 -1.17
CA GLU A 56 -5.49 11.78 -2.40
C GLU A 56 -6.20 10.68 -3.20
N LEU A 57 -6.76 9.67 -2.54
CA LEU A 57 -7.56 8.63 -3.20
C LEU A 57 -8.83 9.19 -3.85
N GLU A 58 -9.53 10.12 -3.20
CA GLU A 58 -10.69 10.82 -3.75
C GLU A 58 -10.32 11.57 -5.04
N LYS A 59 -9.24 12.36 -5.02
CA LYS A 59 -8.72 13.05 -6.22
C LYS A 59 -8.40 12.09 -7.35
N ARG A 60 -7.84 10.91 -7.06
CA ARG A 60 -7.54 9.89 -8.07
C ARG A 60 -8.80 9.31 -8.69
N TYR A 61 -9.82 9.05 -7.86
CA TYR A 61 -11.11 8.56 -8.33
C TYR A 61 -11.82 9.58 -9.23
N GLU A 62 -11.80 10.86 -8.87
CA GLU A 62 -12.36 11.95 -9.68
C GLU A 62 -11.65 12.09 -11.02
N LYS A 63 -10.30 12.10 -11.03
CA LYS A 63 -9.52 12.10 -12.28
C LYS A 63 -9.85 10.90 -13.17
N GLY A 64 -10.02 9.71 -12.57
CA GLY A 64 -10.40 8.50 -13.30
C GLY A 64 -11.76 8.62 -14.01
N LYS A 65 -12.73 9.31 -13.41
CA LYS A 65 -14.04 9.60 -14.03
C LYS A 65 -13.91 10.57 -15.21
N SER A 66 -13.08 11.60 -15.10
CA SER A 66 -12.87 12.57 -16.19
C SER A 66 -12.11 12.00 -17.38
N SER A 67 -11.42 10.86 -17.24
CA SER A 67 -10.69 10.19 -18.33
C SER A 67 -11.46 9.05 -19.02
N HIS A 68 -12.66 8.71 -18.53
CA HIS A 68 -13.55 7.68 -19.10
C HIS A 68 -14.89 8.25 -19.59
N GLY A 69 -15.00 9.58 -19.72
CA GLY A 69 -16.14 10.30 -20.28
C GLY A 69 -15.87 10.85 -21.66
#